data_AF-A0A0U4NC06-F1
#
_entry.id   AF-A0A0U4NC06-F1
#
_cell.length_a   1.000
_cell.length_b   1.000
_cell.length_c   1.000
_cell.angle_alpha   90.00
_cell.angle_beta   90.00
_cell.angle_gamma   90.00
#
_symmetry.space_group_name_H-M   'P 1'
#
loop_
_entity.id
_entity.type
_entity.pdbx_description
1 polymer ?
#
loop_
_entity_poly.entity_id
_entity_poly.type
_entity_poly.pdbx_seq_one_letter_code
_entity_poly.pdbx_strand_id
1 'polypeptide(L)'
;MLTIEDLRQVAEERRSENMALSLAYATTLARLIPANFILVIGAALLALVAGGGFLIDNQILSPTTAGVLSLISGALTIVHSKLGCESYQAECKKLASIHRGIAVDYGHTLIVEDLQELRQRLMSLDEQMAATIKSAGALPFESALQRAKAATN
;
A
#
# COMPACT_ATOMS: atom_id res chain seq x y z
N MET A 1 21.87 0.92 -33.93
CA MET A 1 21.00 -0.27 -33.69
C MET A 1 21.04 -0.52 -32.20
N LEU A 2 19.88 -0.75 -31.57
CA LEU A 2 19.82 -1.22 -30.18
C LEU A 2 20.43 -2.63 -30.12
N THR A 3 21.35 -2.85 -29.19
CA THR A 3 21.95 -4.14 -28.91
C THR A 3 21.14 -4.90 -27.86
N ILE A 4 21.40 -6.20 -27.71
CA ILE A 4 20.81 -7.01 -26.62
C ILE A 4 21.21 -6.43 -25.26
N GLU A 5 22.44 -5.95 -25.13
CA GLU A 5 22.94 -5.39 -23.87
C GLU A 5 22.22 -4.10 -23.50
N ASP A 6 21.96 -3.21 -24.48
CA ASP A 6 21.17 -1.99 -24.25
C ASP A 6 19.76 -2.34 -23.74
N LEU A 7 19.11 -3.36 -24.33
CA LEU A 7 17.78 -3.79 -23.90
C LEU A 7 17.79 -4.45 -22.52
N ARG A 8 18.85 -5.19 -22.18
CA ARG A 8 19.02 -5.78 -20.83
C ARG A 8 19.24 -4.71 -19.78
N GLN A 9 20.01 -3.67 -20.09
CA GLN A 9 20.17 -2.53 -19.20
C GLN A 9 18.82 -1.86 -18.94
N VAL A 10 18.03 -1.59 -19.98
CA VAL A 10 16.67 -1.04 -19.84
C VAL A 10 15.80 -1.96 -18.97
N ALA A 11 15.86 -3.28 -19.18
CA ALA A 11 15.11 -4.25 -18.39
C ALA A 11 15.49 -4.20 -16.90
N GLU A 12 16.77 -4.10 -16.58
CA GLU A 12 17.26 -4.03 -15.20
C GLU A 12 16.89 -2.70 -14.52
N GLU A 13 16.98 -1.58 -15.24
CA GLU A 13 16.51 -0.27 -14.75
C GLU A 13 15.00 -0.33 -14.42
N ARG A 14 14.17 -0.84 -15.35
CA ARG A 14 12.73 -0.99 -15.14
C ARG A 14 12.39 -1.96 -14.01
N ARG A 15 13.15 -3.05 -13.87
CA ARG A 15 13.03 -3.98 -12.77
C ARG A 15 13.28 -3.28 -11.43
N SER A 16 14.37 -2.53 -11.31
CA SER A 16 14.72 -1.81 -10.09
C SER A 16 13.64 -0.77 -9.73
N GLU A 17 13.17 0.00 -10.71
CA GLU A 17 12.08 0.97 -10.53
C GLU A 17 10.80 0.31 -9.99
N ASN A 18 10.37 -0.81 -10.57
CA ASN A 18 9.18 -1.54 -10.14
C ASN A 18 9.38 -2.18 -8.75
N MET A 19 10.58 -2.68 -8.46
CA MET A 19 10.89 -3.20 -7.13
C MET A 19 10.84 -2.09 -6.07
N ALA A 20 11.36 -0.91 -6.38
CA ALA A 20 11.29 0.26 -5.51
C ALA A 20 9.84 0.68 -5.23
N LEU A 21 8.99 0.71 -6.27
CA LEU A 21 7.57 1.02 -6.12
C LEU A 21 6.85 -0.01 -5.23
N SER A 22 7.09 -1.30 -5.47
CA SER A 22 6.54 -2.38 -4.64
C SER A 22 6.91 -2.20 -3.16
N LEU A 23 8.18 -1.95 -2.86
CA LEU A 23 8.67 -1.69 -1.50
C LEU A 23 8.08 -0.42 -0.88
N ALA A 24 7.91 0.63 -1.68
CA ALA A 24 7.30 1.89 -1.23
C ALA A 24 5.84 1.71 -0.82
N TYR A 25 5.04 0.98 -1.61
CA TYR A 25 3.66 0.64 -1.25
C TYR A 25 3.60 -0.25 -0.01
N ALA A 26 4.43 -1.29 0.08
CA ALA A 26 4.49 -2.16 1.25
C ALA A 26 4.87 -1.39 2.53
N THR A 27 5.82 -0.47 2.44
CA THR A 27 6.23 0.39 3.56
C THR A 27 5.13 1.37 3.96
N THR A 28 4.42 1.92 2.98
CA THR A 28 3.26 2.79 3.21
C THR A 28 2.18 2.05 3.99
N LEU A 29 1.86 0.81 3.59
CA LEU A 29 0.92 -0.05 4.31
C LEU A 29 1.35 -0.30 5.76
N ALA A 30 2.61 -0.67 5.97
CA ALA A 30 3.14 -0.92 7.31
C ALA A 30 2.99 0.30 8.24
N ARG A 31 3.15 1.52 7.69
CA ARG A 31 2.97 2.77 8.43
C ARG A 31 1.53 3.12 8.76
N LEU A 32 0.57 2.58 8.02
CA LEU A 32 -0.86 2.79 8.28
C LEU A 32 -1.41 1.85 9.36
N ILE A 33 -0.72 0.75 9.67
CA ILE A 33 -1.15 -0.22 10.70
C ILE A 33 -1.45 0.46 12.05
N PRO A 34 -0.59 1.33 12.62
CA PRO A 34 -0.87 1.96 13.90
C PRO A 34 -2.10 2.88 13.86
N ALA A 35 -2.28 3.63 12.76
CA ALA A 35 -3.43 4.50 12.59
C ALA A 35 -4.73 3.69 12.52
N ASN A 36 -4.75 2.59 11.77
CA ASN A 36 -5.90 1.67 11.74
C ASN A 36 -6.18 1.06 13.10
N PHE A 37 -5.14 0.65 13.84
CA PHE A 37 -5.32 0.08 15.17
C PHE A 37 -6.03 1.07 16.10
N ILE A 38 -5.60 2.32 16.13
CA ILE A 38 -6.24 3.35 16.97
C ILE A 38 -7.66 3.67 16.47
N LEU A 39 -7.83 3.89 15.17
CA LEU A 39 -9.09 4.36 14.61
C LEU A 39 -10.18 3.29 14.59
N VAL A 40 -9.82 2.01 14.45
CA VAL A 40 -10.79 0.91 14.36
C VAL A 40 -10.88 0.16 15.68
N ILE A 41 -9.77 -0.38 16.18
CA ILE A 41 -9.76 -1.19 17.41
C ILE A 41 -9.93 -0.28 18.61
N GLY A 42 -9.23 0.86 18.66
CA GLY A 42 -9.40 1.84 19.73
C GLY A 42 -10.83 2.36 19.81
N ALA A 43 -11.43 2.74 18.68
CA ALA A 43 -12.83 3.15 18.64
C ALA A 43 -13.79 2.04 19.12
N ALA A 44 -13.61 0.80 18.67
CA ALA A 44 -14.44 -0.33 19.08
C ALA A 44 -14.32 -0.61 20.59
N LEU A 45 -13.10 -0.58 21.15
CA LEU A 45 -12.88 -0.78 22.58
C LEU A 45 -13.51 0.35 23.41
N LEU A 46 -13.41 1.61 22.97
CA LEU A 46 -14.06 2.74 23.64
C LEU A 46 -15.58 2.58 23.67
N ALA A 47 -16.19 2.16 22.56
CA ALA A 47 -17.62 1.88 22.50
C ALA A 47 -18.01 0.71 23.42
N LEU A 48 -17.20 -0.37 23.43
CA LEU A 48 -17.44 -1.53 24.28
C LEU A 48 -17.38 -1.16 25.77
N VAL A 49 -16.38 -0.38 26.17
CA VAL A 49 -16.22 0.09 27.55
C VAL A 49 -17.35 1.02 27.95
N ALA A 50 -17.75 1.94 27.07
CA ALA A 50 -18.87 2.85 27.33
C ALA A 50 -20.21 2.09 27.47
N GLY A 51 -20.49 1.17 26.54
CA GLY A 51 -21.71 0.36 26.58
C GLY A 51 -21.73 -0.64 27.74
N GLY A 52 -20.62 -1.33 27.99
CA GLY A 52 -20.47 -2.28 29.09
C GLY A 52 -20.55 -1.61 30.46
N GLY A 53 -19.96 -0.42 30.61
CA GLY A 53 -20.07 0.38 31.84
C GLY A 53 -21.50 0.83 32.15
N PHE A 54 -22.35 0.96 31.14
CA PHE A 54 -23.77 1.28 31.31
C PHE A 54 -24.61 0.06 31.75
N LEU A 55 -24.19 -1.14 31.36
CA LEU A 55 -24.91 -2.39 31.64
C LEU A 55 -24.59 -3.01 33.01
N ILE A 56 -23.50 -2.58 33.66
CA ILE A 56 -23.06 -3.12 34.95
C ILE A 56 -23.46 -2.15 36.07
N ASP A 57 -24.34 -2.61 36.98
CA ASP A 57 -24.90 -1.82 38.09
C ASP A 57 -23.87 -1.24 39.08
N ASN A 58 -22.60 -1.66 39.00
CA ASN A 58 -21.53 -1.20 39.88
C ASN A 58 -21.00 0.22 39.56
N GLN A 59 -21.62 0.97 38.64
CA GLN A 59 -21.20 2.32 38.24
C GLN A 59 -19.69 2.44 37.96
N ILE A 60 -19.13 1.48 37.22
CA ILE A 60 -17.69 1.43 36.91
C ILE A 60 -17.23 2.72 36.20
N LEU A 61 -18.13 3.37 35.44
CA LEU A 61 -17.91 4.67 34.82
C LEU A 61 -19.06 5.61 35.15
N SER A 62 -18.75 6.89 35.32
CA SER A 62 -19.77 7.92 35.39
C SER A 62 -20.51 8.04 34.04
N PRO A 63 -21.81 8.38 34.03
CA PRO A 63 -22.57 8.58 32.79
C PRO A 63 -21.92 9.61 31.85
N THR A 64 -21.34 10.67 32.41
CA THR A 64 -20.61 11.69 31.65
C THR A 64 -19.39 11.09 30.95
N THR A 65 -18.60 10.28 31.66
CA THR A 65 -17.43 9.60 31.08
C THR A 65 -17.84 8.64 29.96
N ALA A 66 -18.86 7.82 30.18
CA ALA A 66 -19.37 6.90 29.17
C ALA A 66 -19.89 7.63 27.91
N GLY A 67 -20.58 8.77 28.09
CA GLY A 67 -21.02 9.62 26.99
C GLY A 67 -19.85 10.20 26.18
N VAL A 68 -18.81 10.70 26.86
CA VAL A 68 -17.60 11.23 26.19
C VAL A 68 -16.88 10.13 25.40
N LEU A 69 -16.68 8.94 25.98
CA LEU A 69 -16.03 7.82 25.28
C LEU A 69 -16.82 7.38 24.04
N SER A 70 -18.16 7.37 24.12
CA SER A 70 -19.03 7.05 22.99
C SER A 70 -18.91 8.07 21.86
N LEU A 71 -18.86 9.37 22.19
CA LEU A 71 -18.67 10.44 21.20
C LEU A 71 -17.29 10.35 20.52
N ILE A 72 -16.23 10.10 21.30
CA ILE A 72 -14.88 9.91 20.75
C ILE A 72 -14.85 8.70 19.81
N SER A 73 -15.42 7.57 20.24
CA SER A 73 -15.53 6.36 19.41
C SER A 73 -16.24 6.63 18.07
N GLY A 74 -17.38 7.32 18.12
CA GLY A 74 -18.13 7.71 16.92
C GLY A 74 -17.32 8.62 16.00
N ALA A 75 -16.63 9.62 16.55
CA ALA A 75 -15.78 10.54 15.78
C ALA A 75 -14.63 9.80 15.08
N LEU A 76 -13.92 8.91 15.78
CA LEU A 76 -12.84 8.10 15.19
C LEU A 76 -13.35 7.21 14.05
N THR A 77 -14.52 6.59 14.23
CA THR A 77 -15.17 5.76 13.20
C THR A 77 -15.54 6.57 11.96
N ILE A 78 -16.12 7.76 12.13
CA ILE A 78 -16.47 8.66 11.01
C ILE A 78 -15.22 9.09 10.26
N VAL A 79 -14.16 9.50 10.98
CA VAL A 79 -12.89 9.91 10.38
C VAL A 79 -12.28 8.76 9.56
N HIS A 80 -12.24 7.55 10.11
CA HIS A 80 -11.72 6.37 9.41
C HIS A 80 -12.49 6.08 8.11
N SER A 81 -13.82 6.08 8.17
CA SER A 81 -14.68 5.81 7.02
C SER A 81 -14.56 6.91 5.96
N LYS A 82 -14.57 8.19 6.37
CA LYS A 82 -14.48 9.34 5.45
C LYS A 82 -13.13 9.45 4.75
N LEU A 83 -12.04 9.08 5.42
CA LEU A 83 -10.71 9.07 4.82
C LEU A 83 -10.49 7.89 3.85
N GLY A 84 -11.42 6.93 3.79
CA GLY A 84 -11.32 5.79 2.87
C GLY A 84 -10.09 4.93 3.12
N CYS A 85 -9.62 4.84 4.37
CA CYS A 85 -8.36 4.18 4.72
C CYS A 85 -8.30 2.73 4.24
N GLU A 86 -9.41 1.98 4.34
CA GLU A 86 -9.48 0.60 3.85
C GLU A 86 -9.32 0.51 2.33
N SER A 87 -10.01 1.38 1.58
CA SER A 87 -9.90 1.43 0.11
C SER A 87 -8.48 1.80 -0.32
N TYR A 88 -7.87 2.79 0.34
CA TYR A 88 -6.49 3.19 0.07
C TYR A 88 -5.51 2.04 0.36
N GLN A 89 -5.66 1.35 1.49
CA GLN A 89 -4.81 0.19 1.83
C GLN A 89 -5.00 -0.98 0.88
N ALA A 90 -6.24 -1.29 0.48
CA ALA A 90 -6.51 -2.34 -0.49
C ALA A 90 -5.81 -2.03 -1.83
N GLU A 91 -5.90 -0.79 -2.29
CA GLU A 91 -5.23 -0.36 -3.53
C GLU A 91 -3.71 -0.39 -3.39
N CYS A 92 -3.13 0.11 -2.29
CA CYS A 92 -1.69 -0.01 -2.03
C CYS A 92 -1.22 -1.47 -2.00
N LYS A 93 -2.00 -2.39 -1.41
CA LYS A 93 -1.65 -3.82 -1.36
C LYS A 93 -1.66 -4.45 -2.74
N LYS A 94 -2.68 -4.13 -3.53
CA LYS A 94 -2.78 -4.53 -4.94
C LYS A 94 -1.60 -4.01 -5.75
N LEU A 95 -1.31 -2.70 -5.69
CA LEU A 95 -0.21 -2.08 -6.44
C LEU A 95 1.17 -2.62 -6.02
N ALA A 96 1.39 -2.87 -4.73
CA ALA A 96 2.61 -3.53 -4.26
C ALA A 96 2.81 -4.90 -4.93
N SER A 97 1.75 -5.71 -5.00
CA SER A 97 1.79 -7.03 -5.62
C SER A 97 2.02 -6.95 -7.13
N ILE A 98 1.34 -6.03 -7.83
CA ILE A 98 1.47 -5.86 -9.28
C ILE A 98 2.90 -5.44 -9.64
N HIS A 99 3.44 -4.40 -9.00
CA HIS A 99 4.80 -3.94 -9.27
C HIS A 99 5.85 -5.01 -8.95
N ARG A 100 5.64 -5.81 -7.89
CA ARG A 100 6.50 -6.95 -7.60
C ARG A 100 6.47 -8.00 -8.72
N GLY A 101 5.29 -8.31 -9.25
CA GLY A 101 5.13 -9.23 -10.38
C GLY A 101 5.87 -8.73 -11.63
N ILE A 102 5.62 -7.47 -12.02
CA ILE A 102 6.29 -6.83 -13.15
C ILE A 102 7.83 -6.85 -12.99
N ALA A 103 8.34 -6.55 -11.79
CA ALA A 103 9.78 -6.60 -11.53
C ALA A 103 10.37 -8.01 -11.71
N VAL A 104 9.64 -9.05 -11.28
CA VAL A 104 10.05 -10.44 -11.51
C VAL A 104 10.05 -10.76 -13.00
N ASP A 105 9.03 -10.32 -13.74
CA ASP A 105 8.93 -10.58 -15.17
C ASP A 105 10.03 -9.88 -15.98
N TYR A 106 10.40 -8.63 -15.64
CA TYR A 106 11.60 -8.00 -16.20
C TYR A 106 12.86 -8.80 -15.88
N GLY A 107 13.00 -9.32 -14.66
CA GLY A 107 14.10 -10.21 -14.28
C GLY A 107 14.21 -11.44 -15.17
N HIS A 108 13.09 -12.02 -15.59
CA HIS A 108 13.08 -13.14 -16.54
C HIS A 108 13.50 -12.75 -17.96
N THR A 109 13.41 -11.47 -18.35
CA THR A 109 13.87 -11.03 -19.67
C THR A 109 15.40 -10.97 -19.80
N LEU A 110 16.13 -10.88 -18.68
CA LEU A 110 17.59 -10.78 -18.67
C LEU A 110 18.30 -12.01 -19.24
N ILE A 111 17.65 -13.18 -19.17
CA ILE A 111 18.19 -14.44 -19.70
C ILE A 111 17.79 -14.72 -21.16
N VAL A 112 16.99 -13.85 -21.78
CA VAL A 112 16.59 -14.00 -23.18
C VAL A 112 17.78 -13.65 -24.09
N GLU A 113 18.08 -14.53 -25.04
CA GLU A 113 19.20 -14.37 -25.98
C GLU A 113 18.74 -13.88 -27.36
N ASP A 114 17.47 -14.09 -27.71
CA ASP A 114 16.91 -13.59 -28.98
C ASP A 114 16.51 -12.11 -28.85
N LEU A 115 17.07 -11.27 -29.72
CA LEU A 115 16.85 -9.81 -29.69
C LEU A 115 15.38 -9.45 -29.96
N GLN A 116 14.71 -10.17 -30.86
CA GLN A 116 13.34 -9.85 -31.24
C GLN A 116 12.37 -10.27 -30.14
N GLU A 117 12.58 -11.44 -29.54
CA GLU A 117 11.83 -11.93 -28.39
C GLU A 117 12.00 -10.99 -27.19
N LEU A 118 13.24 -10.59 -26.86
CA LEU A 118 13.52 -9.65 -25.78
C LEU A 118 12.76 -8.34 -25.98
N ARG A 119 12.84 -7.77 -27.19
CA ARG A 119 12.13 -6.54 -27.53
C ARG A 119 10.62 -6.68 -27.37
N GLN A 120 10.04 -7.79 -27.83
CA GLN A 120 8.59 -8.02 -27.73
C GLN A 120 8.14 -8.16 -26.28
N ARG A 121 8.91 -8.88 -25.44
CA ARG A 121 8.62 -9.03 -24.02
C ARG A 121 8.69 -7.69 -23.29
N LEU A 122 9.71 -6.88 -23.58
CA LEU A 122 9.85 -5.53 -22.98
C LEU A 122 8.68 -4.62 -23.35
N MET A 123 8.28 -4.61 -24.62
CA MET A 123 7.11 -3.82 -25.05
C MET A 123 5.83 -4.23 -24.30
N SER A 124 5.60 -5.53 -24.13
CA SER A 124 4.43 -6.01 -23.37
C SER A 124 4.49 -5.62 -21.89
N LEU A 125 5.67 -5.68 -21.26
CA LEU A 125 5.84 -5.26 -19.87
C LEU A 125 5.67 -3.75 -19.69
N ASP A 126 6.17 -2.94 -20.63
CA ASP A 126 5.98 -1.50 -20.64
C ASP A 126 4.49 -1.13 -20.78
N GLU A 127 3.73 -1.85 -21.61
CA GLU A 127 2.28 -1.69 -21.73
C GLU A 127 1.55 -2.04 -20.42
N GLN A 128 1.92 -3.14 -19.77
CA GLN A 128 1.37 -3.52 -18.46
C GLN A 128 1.68 -2.49 -17.38
N MET A 129 2.90 -1.95 -17.37
CA MET A 129 3.32 -0.89 -16.46
C MET A 129 2.51 0.40 -16.72
N ALA A 130 2.37 0.81 -17.98
CA ALA A 130 1.60 2.00 -18.35
C ALA A 130 0.11 1.86 -17.96
N ALA A 131 -0.48 0.69 -18.19
CA ALA A 131 -1.85 0.39 -17.77
C ALA A 131 -1.99 0.45 -16.24
N THR A 132 -1.03 -0.11 -15.51
CA THR A 132 -1.00 -0.07 -14.03
C THR A 132 -0.96 1.37 -13.53
N ILE A 133 -0.04 2.20 -14.06
CA ILE A 133 0.10 3.62 -13.68
C ILE A 133 -1.18 4.40 -13.98
N LYS A 134 -1.79 4.19 -15.15
CA LYS A 134 -3.03 4.87 -15.54
C LYS A 134 -4.22 4.51 -14.64
N SER A 135 -4.23 3.28 -14.12
CA SER A 135 -5.30 2.77 -13.25
C SER A 135 -5.05 2.98 -11.75
N ALA A 136 -3.86 3.45 -11.36
CA ALA A 136 -3.48 3.58 -9.97
C ALA A 136 -4.32 4.66 -9.27
N GLY A 137 -5.14 4.24 -8.31
CA GLY A 137 -5.97 5.13 -7.48
C GLY A 137 -5.27 5.65 -6.22
N ALA A 138 -4.06 5.19 -5.94
CA ALA A 138 -3.30 5.52 -4.73
C ALA A 138 -1.83 5.74 -5.06
N LEU A 139 -1.17 6.59 -4.26
CA LEU A 139 0.27 6.82 -4.32
C LEU A 139 0.89 6.47 -2.97
N PRO A 140 2.11 5.88 -2.94
CA PRO A 140 2.79 5.61 -1.68
C PRO A 140 3.22 6.94 -1.04
N PHE A 141 3.54 6.92 0.24
CA PHE A 141 4.13 8.09 0.88
C PHE A 141 5.47 8.45 0.23
N GLU A 142 5.71 9.73 0.00
CA GLU A 142 6.94 10.20 -0.64
C GLU A 142 8.19 9.73 0.10
N SER A 143 8.16 9.79 1.43
CA SER A 143 9.26 9.28 2.28
C SER A 143 9.44 7.76 2.22
N ALA A 144 8.41 6.99 1.87
CA ALA A 144 8.54 5.56 1.60
C ALA A 144 9.17 5.33 0.22
N LEU A 145 8.78 6.12 -0.78
CA LEU A 145 9.34 6.08 -2.13
C LEU A 145 10.82 6.44 -2.16
N GLN A 146 11.21 7.53 -1.52
CA GLN A 146 12.61 7.97 -1.43
C GLN A 146 13.49 6.88 -0.78
N ARG A 147 13.02 6.29 0.33
CA ARG A 147 13.74 5.20 1.01
C ARG A 147 13.84 3.94 0.16
N ALA A 148 12.79 3.60 -0.57
CA ALA A 148 12.80 2.42 -1.42
C ALA A 148 13.78 2.57 -2.59
N LYS A 149 13.77 3.74 -3.27
CA LYS A 149 14.75 4.04 -4.34
C LYS A 149 16.19 3.97 -3.86
N ALA A 150 16.47 4.46 -2.66
CA ALA A 150 17.81 4.37 -2.07
C ALA A 150 18.24 2.94 -1.71
N ALA A 151 17.31 1.98 -1.60
CA ALA A 151 17.60 0.59 -1.26
C ALA A 151 17.72 -0.33 -2.50
N THR A 152 17.30 0.14 -3.67
CA THR A 152 17.30 -0.63 -4.93
C THR A 152 18.32 -0.11 -5.96
N ASN A 153 18.98 1.01 -5.65
CA ASN A 153 20.16 1.51 -6.36
C ASN A 153 21.44 0.98 -5.70
#